data_AF-L9W7P1-F1
#
_entry.id   AF-L9W7P1-F1
#
_cell.length_a   1.000
_cell.length_b   1.000
_cell.length_c   1.000
_cell.angle_alpha   90.00
_cell.angle_beta   90.00
_cell.angle_gamma   90.00
#
_symmetry.space_group_name_H-M   'P 1'
#
loop_
_entity.id
_entity.type
_entity.pdbx_description
1 polymer ?
#
loop_
_entity_poly.entity_id
_entity_poly.type
_entity_poly.pdbx_seq_one_letter_code
_entity_poly.pdbx_strand_id
1 'polypeptide(L)'
;MSESHSRTAGSGPFAEQQRLFKLLSQDTRHLIIQELLGHPTHLMSLAELEYMTGKSQAAIKDQLEALIEAEILACYTYEPSEGKRDLPAKFYLN
;
A
#
# COMPACT_ATOMS: atom_id res chain seq x y z
N MET A 1 44.35 -1.34 5.21
CA MET A 1 43.33 -2.04 6.00
C MET A 1 42.19 -2.35 5.08
N SER A 2 42.08 -3.60 4.63
CA SER A 2 41.02 -4.06 3.74
C SER A 2 39.84 -4.50 4.59
N GLU A 3 38.78 -3.71 4.66
CA GLU A 3 37.52 -4.17 5.23
C GLU A 3 36.70 -4.87 4.14
N SER A 4 36.89 -6.18 4.04
CA SER A 4 35.98 -7.06 3.33
C SER A 4 34.69 -7.21 4.14
N HIS A 5 33.80 -6.22 4.03
CA HIS A 5 32.43 -6.37 4.50
C HIS A 5 31.71 -7.34 3.57
N SER A 6 31.61 -8.61 3.96
CA SER A 6 30.62 -9.49 3.36
C SER A 6 29.24 -8.90 3.68
N ARG A 7 28.64 -8.18 2.72
CA ARG A 7 27.28 -7.69 2.87
C ARG A 7 26.36 -8.90 2.88
N THR A 8 26.03 -9.40 4.07
CA THR A 8 24.76 -10.07 4.30
C THR A 8 23.68 -9.01 4.04
N ALA A 9 23.22 -8.94 2.79
CA ALA A 9 22.14 -8.06 2.36
C ALA A 9 20.86 -8.48 3.09
N GLY A 10 20.68 -8.01 4.33
CA GLY A 10 19.51 -8.37 5.14
C GLY A 10 19.66 -8.25 6.66
N SER A 11 20.87 -8.13 7.23
CA SER A 11 21.06 -8.15 8.70
C SER A 11 21.71 -6.89 9.30
N GLY A 12 21.91 -5.84 8.50
CA GLY A 12 22.47 -4.58 9.00
C GLY A 12 21.44 -3.74 9.77
N PRO A 13 21.88 -2.75 10.57
CA PRO A 13 20.98 -1.90 11.37
C PRO A 13 19.93 -1.12 10.56
N PHE A 14 20.13 -1.00 9.24
CA PHE A 14 19.22 -0.32 8.31
C PHE A 14 18.44 -1.28 7.39
N ALA A 15 18.49 -2.60 7.64
CA ALA A 15 17.89 -3.59 6.75
C ALA A 15 16.39 -3.38 6.55
N GLU A 16 15.66 -3.11 7.64
CA GLU A 16 14.22 -2.86 7.57
C GLU A 16 13.90 -1.53 6.86
N GLN A 17 14.66 -0.47 7.13
CA GLN A 17 14.50 0.80 6.42
C GLN A 17 14.75 0.65 4.93
N GLN A 18 15.74 -0.15 4.53
CA GLN A 18 16.01 -0.41 3.12
C GLN A 18 14.94 -1.31 2.47
N ARG A 19 14.35 -2.25 3.22
CA ARG A 19 13.19 -3.03 2.78
C ARG A 19 11.99 -2.13 2.54
N LEU A 20 11.63 -1.29 3.52
CA LEU A 20 10.52 -0.35 3.42
C LEU A 20 10.75 0.65 2.29
N PHE A 21 11.95 1.21 2.15
CA PHE A 21 12.26 2.11 1.04
C PHE A 21 12.02 1.45 -0.31
N LYS A 22 12.53 0.24 -0.53
CA LYS A 22 12.31 -0.51 -1.77
C LYS A 22 10.83 -0.82 -2.01
N LEU A 23 10.11 -1.24 -0.97
CA LEU A 23 8.69 -1.52 -1.03
C LEU A 23 7.92 -0.27 -1.48
N LEU A 24 8.15 0.87 -0.80
CA LEU A 24 7.42 2.12 -1.00
C LEU A 24 7.84 2.90 -2.25
N SER A 25 8.96 2.55 -2.89
CA SER A 25 9.46 3.23 -4.09
C SER A 25 8.82 2.74 -5.40
N GLN A 26 7.89 1.78 -5.34
CA GLN A 26 7.15 1.36 -6.54
C GLN A 26 6.09 2.43 -6.89
N ASP A 27 6.09 2.92 -8.13
CA ASP A 27 5.28 4.07 -8.56
C ASP A 27 3.79 4.00 -8.17
N THR A 28 3.10 2.89 -8.48
CA THR A 28 1.67 2.72 -8.17
C THR A 28 1.43 2.72 -6.66
N ARG A 29 2.29 2.06 -5.89
CA ARG A 29 2.20 1.99 -4.43
C ARG A 29 2.45 3.34 -3.79
N HIS A 30 3.40 4.11 -4.33
CA HIS A 30 3.67 5.47 -3.90
C HIS A 30 2.44 6.36 -4.10
N LEU A 31 1.83 6.31 -5.29
CA LEU A 31 0.59 7.04 -5.59
C LEU A 31 -0.55 6.67 -4.63
N ILE A 32 -0.79 5.37 -4.41
CA ILE A 32 -1.83 4.90 -3.48
C ILE A 32 -1.65 5.49 -2.08
N ILE A 33 -0.43 5.50 -1.55
CA ILE A 33 -0.14 6.07 -0.23
C ILE A 33 -0.35 7.58 -0.23
N GLN A 34 0.08 8.29 -1.27
CA GLN A 34 -0.13 9.74 -1.37
C GLN A 34 -1.62 10.08 -1.36
N GLU A 35 -2.44 9.37 -2.13
CA GLU A 35 -3.89 9.60 -2.18
C GLU A 35 -4.56 9.27 -0.83
N LEU A 36 -4.20 8.14 -0.20
CA LEU A 36 -4.73 7.76 1.11
C LEU A 36 -4.37 8.78 2.21
N LEU A 37 -3.13 9.26 2.22
CA LEU A 37 -2.68 10.29 3.17
C LEU A 37 -3.26 11.67 2.87
N GLY A 38 -3.63 11.94 1.61
CA GLY A 38 -4.33 13.16 1.21
C GLY A 38 -5.83 13.15 1.47
N HIS A 39 -6.42 11.96 1.69
CA HIS A 39 -7.86 11.82 1.89
C HIS A 39 -8.30 12.34 3.27
N PRO A 40 -9.32 13.22 3.37
CA PRO A 40 -9.72 13.83 4.65
C PRO A 40 -10.07 12.87 5.78
N THR A 41 -10.49 11.65 5.44
CA THR A 41 -10.84 10.59 6.40
C THR A 41 -9.87 9.42 6.39
N HIS A 42 -8.81 9.46 5.57
CA HIS A 42 -7.86 8.36 5.37
C HIS A 42 -8.51 7.00 5.07
N LEU A 43 -9.70 7.02 4.48
CA LEU A 43 -10.52 5.84 4.21
C LEU A 43 -11.01 5.93 2.76
N MET A 44 -10.33 5.23 1.85
CA MET A 44 -10.67 5.23 0.43
C MET A 44 -11.11 3.85 -0.03
N SER A 45 -12.12 3.82 -0.89
CA SER A 45 -12.53 2.64 -1.63
C SER A 45 -11.63 2.38 -2.84
N LEU A 46 -11.71 1.17 -3.39
CA LEU A 46 -10.98 0.81 -4.61
C LEU A 46 -11.37 1.70 -5.82
N ALA A 47 -12.64 2.09 -5.92
CA ALA A 47 -13.12 2.93 -7.02
C ALA A 47 -12.58 4.36 -6.92
N GLU A 48 -12.48 4.91 -5.69
CA GLU A 48 -11.85 6.21 -5.47
C GLU A 48 -10.35 6.17 -5.81
N LEU A 49 -9.65 5.10 -5.41
CA LEU A 49 -8.24 4.92 -5.78
C LEU A 49 -8.03 4.80 -7.30
N GLU A 50 -8.91 4.10 -8.02
CA GLU A 50 -8.87 4.06 -9.48
C GLU A 50 -9.06 5.46 -10.09
N TYR A 51 -10.05 6.20 -9.61
CA TYR A 51 -10.32 7.56 -10.07
C TYR A 51 -9.13 8.50 -9.83
N MET A 52 -8.56 8.49 -8.62
CA MET A 52 -7.49 9.41 -8.23
C MET A 52 -6.14 9.06 -8.86
N THR A 53 -5.79 7.77 -8.92
CA THR A 53 -4.46 7.34 -9.42
C THR A 53 -4.41 7.17 -10.93
N GLY A 54 -5.57 7.05 -11.59
CA GLY A 54 -5.67 6.74 -13.02
C GLY A 54 -5.15 5.34 -13.38
N LYS A 55 -4.95 4.46 -12.39
CA LYS A 55 -4.51 3.06 -12.58
C LYS A 55 -5.72 2.13 -12.58
N SER A 56 -5.60 1.00 -13.27
CA SER A 56 -6.68 0.00 -13.28
C SER A 56 -6.87 -0.62 -11.90
N GLN A 57 -8.10 -1.00 -11.57
CA GLN A 57 -8.39 -1.70 -10.31
C GLN A 57 -7.53 -2.94 -10.08
N ALA A 58 -7.19 -3.69 -11.15
CA ALA A 58 -6.31 -4.85 -11.03
C ALA A 58 -4.91 -4.45 -10.55
N ALA A 59 -4.30 -3.45 -11.18
CA ALA A 59 -2.98 -2.96 -10.79
C ALA A 59 -2.98 -2.38 -9.37
N ILE A 60 -4.08 -1.75 -8.94
CA ILE A 60 -4.25 -1.21 -7.59
C ILE A 60 -4.38 -2.33 -6.55
N LYS A 61 -5.21 -3.34 -6.81
CA LYS A 61 -5.41 -4.48 -5.90
C LYS A 61 -4.09 -5.18 -5.56
N ASP A 62 -3.26 -5.46 -6.58
CA ASP A 62 -1.96 -6.11 -6.37
C ASP A 62 -1.05 -5.30 -5.43
N GLN A 63 -1.10 -3.96 -5.52
CA GLN A 63 -0.30 -3.11 -4.64
C GLN A 63 -0.89 -3.01 -3.23
N LEU A 64 -2.22 -2.96 -3.09
CA LEU A 64 -2.91 -2.94 -1.81
C LEU A 64 -2.66 -4.23 -1.02
N GLU A 65 -2.72 -5.39 -1.68
CA GLU A 65 -2.38 -6.68 -1.06
C GLU A 65 -0.96 -6.66 -0.52
N ALA A 66 0.01 -6.24 -1.33
CA ALA A 66 1.40 -6.16 -0.92
C ALA A 66 1.67 -5.09 0.17
N LEU A 67 0.80 -4.11 0.35
CA LEU A 67 0.86 -3.15 1.47
C LEU A 67 0.25 -3.70 2.75
N ILE A 68 -0.85 -4.46 2.64
CA ILE A 68 -1.49 -5.15 3.76
C ILE A 68 -0.56 -6.25 4.31
N GLU A 69 0.06 -7.05 3.43
CA GLU A 69 1.04 -8.07 3.81
C GLU A 69 2.28 -7.48 4.51
N ALA A 70 2.60 -6.22 4.20
CA ALA A 70 3.68 -5.49 4.85
C ALA A 70 3.24 -4.77 6.14
N GLU A 71 1.98 -4.94 6.56
CA GLU A 71 1.37 -4.29 7.73
C GLU A 71 1.40 -2.75 7.65
N ILE A 72 1.38 -2.19 6.43
CA ILE A 72 1.35 -0.75 6.18
C ILE A 72 -0.07 -0.22 6.04
N LEU A 73 -1.00 -1.05 5.57
CA LEU A 73 -2.41 -0.70 5.44
C LEU A 73 -3.29 -1.76 6.10
N ALA A 74 -4.42 -1.32 6.63
CA ALA A 74 -5.53 -2.19 6.98
C ALA A 74 -6.63 -2.13 5.91
N CYS A 75 -7.43 -3.20 5.83
CA CYS A 75 -8.62 -3.28 5.01
C CYS A 75 -9.84 -3.39 5.92
N TYR A 76 -10.73 -2.41 5.83
CA TYR A 76 -12.00 -2.39 6.54
C TYR A 76 -13.13 -2.83 5.60
N THR A 77 -13.93 -3.80 6.05
CA THR A 77 -15.15 -4.20 5.36
C THR A 77 -16.36 -3.58 6.05
N TYR A 78 -17.09 -2.74 5.32
CA TYR A 78 -18.34 -2.14 5.76
C TYR A 78 -19.50 -3.08 5.42
N GLU A 79 -19.80 -3.97 6.37
CA GLU A 79 -20.86 -5.00 6.29
C GLU A 79 -22.20 -4.48 5.72
N PRO A 80 -22.70 -3.29 6.09
CA PRO A 80 -23.98 -2.82 5.55
C PRO A 80 -23.99 -2.59 4.04
N SER A 81 -22.83 -2.46 3.39
CA SER A 81 -22.72 -2.37 1.92
C SER A 81 -22.26 -3.67 1.27
N GLU A 82 -22.01 -4.73 2.04
CA GLU A 82 -21.61 -6.00 1.47
C GLU A 82 -22.72 -6.58 0.57
N GLY A 83 -22.36 -7.00 -0.64
CA GLY A 83 -23.30 -7.53 -1.62
C GLY A 83 -24.24 -6.50 -2.27
N LYS A 84 -24.21 -5.22 -1.85
CA LYS A 84 -24.97 -4.16 -2.53
C LYS A 84 -24.26 -3.75 -3.81
N ARG A 85 -25.00 -3.75 -4.92
CA ARG A 85 -24.50 -3.23 -6.19
C ARG A 85 -24.22 -1.73 -6.05
N ASP A 86 -23.18 -1.27 -6.74
CA ASP A 86 -22.79 0.13 -6.88
C ASP A 86 -22.37 0.86 -5.58
N LEU A 87 -22.25 0.14 -4.46
CA LEU A 87 -21.70 0.67 -3.20
C LEU A 87 -20.39 -0.04 -2.84
N PRO A 88 -19.33 0.70 -2.48
CA PRO A 88 -18.12 0.08 -1.97
C PRO A 88 -18.37 -0.55 -0.60
N ALA A 89 -17.92 -1.80 -0.46
CA ALA A 89 -17.91 -2.51 0.81
C ALA A 89 -16.51 -2.57 1.44
N LYS A 90 -15.44 -2.41 0.64
CA LYS A 90 -14.06 -2.45 1.10
C LYS A 90 -13.43 -1.07 1.05
N PHE A 91 -12.76 -0.72 2.14
CA PHE A 91 -12.04 0.53 2.29
C PHE A 91 -10.65 0.25 2.86
N TYR A 92 -9.70 1.08 2.48
CA TYR A 92 -8.30 0.96 2.86
C TYR A 92 -7.90 2.16 3.71
N LEU A 93 -7.15 1.90 4.78
CA LEU A 93 -6.68 2.90 5.73
C LEU A 93 -5.22 2.63 6.14
N ASN A 94 -4.51 3.69 6.49
CA ASN A 94 -3.17 3.62 7.11
C ASN A 94 -3.30 3.44 8.62
#